data_AF-A0A6L3KL15-F1
#
_entry.id   AF-A0A6L3KL15-F1
#
_cell.length_a   1.000
_cell.length_b   1.000
_cell.length_c   1.000
_cell.angle_alpha   90.00
_cell.angle_beta   90.00
_cell.angle_gamma   90.00
#
_symmetry.space_group_name_H-M   'P 1'
#
loop_
_entity.id
_entity.type
_entity.pdbx_description
1 polymer ?
#
loop_
_entity_poly.entity_id
_entity_poly.type
_entity_poly.pdbx_seq_one_letter_code
_entity_poly.pdbx_strand_id
1 'polypeptide(L)'
;FMKNIEDARRLAKTMTSIGKLANRETVAVISDMSEPLGEAIGNSLEVVEAIETLQGNGPEDLVEMCYALGSQMVVLAGKAKTIDEARTLLQEALESGKALAKFKEMIQNQGGDPTIVEQPERILTARYTMELPAKQSGVVSKIVANELGIAAMMLGAGRKTKEDDIDHAVGLKLHKKIGDTVTKGESLLTIYSNDKEISSVIELLYKNIEIGESAMKPTLIHDIITE
;
A
#
# COMPACT_ATOMS: atom_id res chain seq x y z
N PHE A 1 1.38 8.86 11.28
CA PHE A 1 1.48 10.25 11.80
C PHE A 1 0.59 10.42 13.03
N MET A 2 -0.74 10.38 12.88
CA MET A 2 -1.66 10.33 14.02
C MET A 2 -1.90 8.87 14.45
N LYS A 3 -1.95 8.59 15.76
CA LYS A 3 -2.11 7.23 16.31
C LYS A 3 -3.51 6.97 16.88
N ASN A 4 -4.29 8.00 17.13
CA ASN A 4 -5.68 7.89 17.58
C ASN A 4 -6.62 8.60 16.61
N ILE A 5 -7.86 8.12 16.55
CA ILE A 5 -8.86 8.56 15.58
C ILE A 5 -9.30 10.02 15.79
N GLU A 6 -9.33 10.50 17.03
CA GLU A 6 -9.73 11.87 17.35
C GLU A 6 -8.71 12.89 16.85
N ASP A 7 -7.41 12.61 17.01
CA ASP A 7 -6.33 13.43 16.46
C ASP A 7 -6.33 13.41 14.93
N ALA A 8 -6.58 12.25 14.32
CA ALA A 8 -6.73 12.12 12.87
C ALA A 8 -7.90 12.98 12.36
N ARG A 9 -9.06 12.94 13.03
CA ARG A 9 -10.22 13.76 12.70
C ARG A 9 -9.96 15.25 12.88
N ARG A 10 -9.28 15.64 13.97
CA ARG A 10 -8.89 17.03 14.19
C ARG A 10 -7.98 17.54 13.08
N LEU A 11 -6.97 16.76 12.70
CA LEU A 11 -6.06 17.11 11.60
C LEU A 11 -6.82 17.24 10.28
N ALA A 12 -7.64 16.25 9.93
CA ALA A 12 -8.42 16.26 8.69
C ALA A 12 -9.33 17.50 8.59
N LYS A 13 -10.09 17.83 9.64
CA LYS A 13 -10.92 19.05 9.70
C LYS A 13 -10.11 20.34 9.59
N THR A 14 -8.92 20.37 10.20
CA THR A 14 -8.03 21.52 10.13
C THR A 14 -7.58 21.74 8.68
N MET A 15 -7.18 20.67 7.99
CA MET A 15 -6.70 20.74 6.60
C MET A 15 -7.82 21.11 5.63
N THR A 16 -9.03 20.55 5.75
CA THR A 16 -10.19 20.93 4.91
C THR A 16 -10.56 22.39 5.12
N SER A 17 -10.56 22.86 6.38
CA SER A 17 -10.82 24.27 6.72
C SER A 17 -9.79 25.22 6.10
N ILE A 18 -8.50 24.88 6.15
CA ILE A 18 -7.44 25.67 5.51
C ILE A 18 -7.64 25.71 3.99
N GLY A 19 -7.95 24.57 3.37
CA GLY A 19 -8.26 24.51 1.94
C GLY A 19 -9.39 25.45 1.55
N LYS A 20 -10.49 25.43 2.32
CA LYS A 20 -11.63 26.35 2.14
C LYS A 20 -11.20 27.82 2.25
N LEU A 21 -10.41 28.18 3.26
CA LEU A 21 -9.87 29.53 3.43
C LEU A 21 -8.95 29.96 2.26
N ALA A 22 -8.29 28.99 1.62
CA ALA A 22 -7.47 29.18 0.43
C ALA A 22 -8.26 29.11 -0.90
N ASN A 23 -9.59 29.06 -0.86
CA ASN A 23 -10.48 28.89 -2.01
C ASN A 23 -10.16 27.61 -2.83
N ARG A 24 -9.88 26.50 -2.13
CA ARG A 24 -9.66 25.17 -2.70
C ARG A 24 -10.66 24.18 -2.10
N GLU A 25 -11.46 23.56 -2.96
CA GLU A 25 -12.32 22.45 -2.53
C GLU A 25 -11.43 21.29 -2.07
N THR A 26 -11.63 20.86 -0.83
CA THR A 26 -10.75 19.91 -0.14
C THR A 26 -11.61 18.90 0.61
N VAL A 27 -11.33 17.62 0.39
CA VAL A 27 -11.93 16.50 1.11
C VAL A 27 -10.80 15.71 1.78
N ALA A 28 -11.06 15.14 2.95
CA ALA A 28 -10.11 14.29 3.65
C ALA A 28 -10.72 12.91 3.93
N VAL A 29 -9.96 11.86 3.69
CA VAL A 29 -10.32 10.47 4.03
C VAL A 29 -9.46 10.02 5.20
N ILE A 30 -10.08 9.47 6.23
CA ILE A 30 -9.38 8.84 7.35
C ILE A 30 -9.41 7.33 7.12
N SER A 31 -8.25 6.76 6.79
CA SER A 31 -8.08 5.33 6.57
C SER A 31 -7.22 4.68 7.65
N ASP A 32 -7.40 3.36 7.82
CA ASP A 32 -6.56 2.55 8.70
C ASP A 32 -5.14 2.44 8.15
N MET A 33 -4.18 2.40 9.06
CA MET A 33 -2.76 2.17 8.81
C MET A 33 -2.17 1.30 9.93
N SER A 34 -2.99 0.42 10.51
CA SER A 34 -2.53 -0.50 11.55
C SER A 34 -1.56 -1.51 10.95
N GLU A 35 -1.90 -2.06 9.78
CA GLU A 35 -1.04 -2.85 8.90
C GLU A 35 -0.67 -2.08 7.61
N PRO A 36 0.35 -2.52 6.85
CA PRO A 36 0.65 -1.94 5.54
C PRO A 36 -0.54 -2.06 4.59
N LEU A 37 -0.84 -0.99 3.84
CA LEU A 37 -1.82 -1.03 2.75
C LEU A 37 -1.26 -1.87 1.59
N GLY A 38 -2.08 -2.73 0.99
CA GLY A 38 -1.62 -3.64 -0.05
C GLY A 38 -0.69 -4.74 0.50
N GLU A 39 0.11 -5.34 -0.35
CA GLU A 39 1.01 -6.45 0.01
C GLU A 39 2.49 -6.05 -0.12
N ALA A 40 2.81 -5.13 -1.01
CA ALA A 40 4.17 -4.69 -1.31
C ALA A 40 4.64 -3.54 -0.41
N ILE A 41 5.88 -3.62 0.07
CA ILE A 41 6.57 -2.56 0.82
C ILE A 41 7.96 -2.41 0.23
N GLY A 42 8.23 -1.31 -0.48
CA GLY A 42 9.51 -1.09 -1.14
C GLY A 42 9.43 -0.03 -2.24
N ASN A 43 10.03 -0.34 -3.39
CA ASN A 43 10.01 0.57 -4.54
C ASN A 43 9.53 -0.18 -5.79
N SER A 44 10.37 -1.03 -6.39
CA SER A 44 9.96 -1.83 -7.54
C SER A 44 8.79 -2.75 -7.21
N LEU A 45 8.76 -3.31 -5.99
CA LEU A 45 7.66 -4.16 -5.52
C LEU A 45 6.31 -3.42 -5.56
N GLU A 46 6.27 -2.16 -5.10
CA GLU A 46 5.05 -1.35 -5.10
C GLU A 46 4.65 -0.94 -6.52
N VAL A 47 5.61 -0.72 -7.43
CA VAL A 47 5.32 -0.47 -8.85
C VAL A 47 4.70 -1.71 -9.51
N VAL A 48 5.21 -2.91 -9.21
CA VAL A 48 4.62 -4.17 -9.68
C VAL A 48 3.20 -4.32 -9.16
N GLU A 49 2.98 -4.13 -7.85
CA GLU A 49 1.64 -4.20 -7.26
C GLU A 49 0.69 -3.17 -7.88
N ALA A 50 1.13 -1.93 -8.13
CA ALA A 50 0.30 -0.93 -8.79
C ALA A 50 -0.07 -1.32 -10.23
N ILE A 51 0.84 -1.95 -10.99
CA ILE A 51 0.55 -2.49 -12.33
C ILE A 51 -0.45 -3.63 -12.24
N GLU A 52 -0.25 -4.58 -11.31
CA GLU A 52 -1.16 -5.70 -11.06
C GLU A 52 -2.55 -5.21 -10.65
N THR A 53 -2.63 -4.18 -9.80
CA THR A 53 -3.89 -3.49 -9.45
C THR A 53 -4.57 -2.92 -10.69
N LEU A 54 -3.85 -2.21 -11.55
CA LEU A 54 -4.40 -1.64 -12.79
C LEU A 54 -4.79 -2.69 -13.85
N GLN A 55 -4.27 -3.91 -13.73
CA GLN A 55 -4.68 -5.08 -14.50
C GLN A 55 -5.90 -5.80 -13.90
N GLY A 56 -6.39 -5.37 -12.73
CA GLY A 56 -7.52 -5.97 -12.03
C GLY A 56 -7.15 -7.09 -11.06
N ASN A 57 -5.86 -7.29 -10.77
CA ASN A 57 -5.33 -8.39 -9.93
C ASN A 57 -4.69 -7.89 -8.63
N GLY A 58 -5.02 -6.67 -8.18
CA GLY A 58 -4.41 -6.06 -7.01
C GLY A 58 -5.06 -6.47 -5.67
N PRO A 59 -4.40 -6.16 -4.55
CA PRO A 59 -4.97 -6.37 -3.22
C PRO A 59 -6.29 -5.61 -3.02
N GLU A 60 -7.27 -6.25 -2.38
CA GLU A 60 -8.62 -5.70 -2.20
C GLU A 60 -8.64 -4.37 -1.43
N ASP A 61 -7.78 -4.24 -0.40
CA ASP A 61 -7.65 -3.04 0.41
C ASP A 61 -7.07 -1.87 -0.38
N LEU A 62 -6.04 -2.12 -1.20
CA LEU A 62 -5.48 -1.10 -2.09
C LEU A 62 -6.50 -0.64 -3.15
N VAL A 63 -7.23 -1.58 -3.75
CA VAL A 63 -8.29 -1.28 -4.72
C VAL A 63 -9.39 -0.42 -4.08
N GLU A 64 -9.85 -0.80 -2.89
CA GLU A 64 -10.88 -0.06 -2.15
C GLU A 64 -10.40 1.35 -1.79
N MET A 65 -9.15 1.50 -1.33
CA MET A 65 -8.58 2.81 -1.03
C MET A 65 -8.51 3.70 -2.28
N CYS A 66 -8.10 3.14 -3.42
CA CYS A 66 -8.09 3.84 -4.71
C CYS A 66 -9.49 4.31 -5.11
N TYR A 67 -10.52 3.48 -4.94
CA TYR A 67 -11.90 3.89 -5.21
C TYR A 67 -12.41 4.94 -4.23
N ALA A 68 -12.10 4.81 -2.93
CA ALA A 68 -12.51 5.78 -1.92
C ALA A 68 -11.94 7.17 -2.22
N LEU A 69 -10.64 7.27 -2.50
CA LEU A 69 -9.98 8.54 -2.84
C LEU A 69 -10.39 9.04 -4.23
N GLY A 70 -10.32 8.17 -5.24
CA GLY A 70 -10.60 8.51 -6.63
C GLY A 70 -12.01 9.03 -6.81
N SER A 71 -13.00 8.45 -6.12
CA SER A 71 -14.39 8.88 -6.26
C SER A 71 -14.60 10.31 -5.78
N GLN A 72 -13.93 10.70 -4.69
CA GLN A 72 -13.93 12.10 -4.22
C GLN A 72 -13.30 13.02 -5.27
N MET A 73 -12.16 12.61 -5.84
CA MET A 73 -11.46 13.41 -6.85
C MET A 73 -12.28 13.61 -8.13
N VAL A 74 -12.99 12.59 -8.61
CA VAL A 74 -13.84 12.69 -9.82
C VAL A 74 -15.01 13.65 -9.57
N VAL A 75 -15.64 13.62 -8.39
CA VAL A 75 -16.70 14.56 -8.03
C VAL A 75 -16.16 15.99 -7.92
N LEU A 76 -15.05 16.20 -7.22
CA LEU A 76 -14.38 17.51 -7.10
C LEU A 76 -13.95 18.07 -8.47
N ALA A 77 -13.59 17.22 -9.42
CA ALA A 77 -13.27 17.62 -10.79
C ALA A 77 -14.51 17.92 -11.66
N GLY A 78 -15.73 17.80 -11.11
CA GLY A 78 -16.99 17.98 -11.84
C GLY A 78 -17.21 16.92 -12.92
N LYS A 79 -16.60 15.73 -12.78
CA LYS A 79 -16.70 14.63 -13.75
C LYS A 79 -17.75 13.58 -13.37
N ALA A 80 -18.30 13.68 -12.17
CA ALA A 80 -19.47 12.94 -11.71
C ALA A 80 -20.27 13.82 -10.73
N LYS A 81 -21.56 13.56 -10.59
CA LYS A 81 -22.45 14.28 -9.65
C LYS A 81 -22.45 13.65 -8.26
N THR A 82 -22.20 12.35 -8.18
CA THR A 82 -22.23 11.59 -6.92
C THR A 82 -21.00 10.67 -6.81
N ILE A 83 -20.72 10.24 -5.58
CA ILE A 83 -19.64 9.28 -5.30
C ILE A 83 -19.91 7.93 -5.98
N ASP A 84 -21.18 7.49 -6.05
CA ASP A 84 -21.54 6.23 -6.70
C ASP A 84 -21.32 6.28 -8.22
N GLU A 85 -21.69 7.40 -8.86
CA GLU A 85 -21.43 7.63 -10.29
C GLU A 85 -19.91 7.66 -10.54
N ALA A 86 -19.16 8.39 -9.70
CA ALA A 86 -17.71 8.44 -9.79
C ALA A 86 -17.06 7.06 -9.65
N ARG A 87 -17.52 6.27 -8.67
CA ARG A 87 -17.00 4.91 -8.44
C ARG A 87 -17.28 4.00 -9.63
N THR A 88 -18.47 4.07 -10.21
CA THR A 88 -18.82 3.31 -11.42
C THR A 88 -17.87 3.64 -12.57
N LEU A 89 -17.56 4.93 -12.79
CA LEU A 89 -16.59 5.34 -13.82
C LEU A 89 -15.17 4.80 -13.57
N LEU A 90 -14.74 4.74 -12.31
CA LEU A 90 -13.43 4.19 -11.95
C LEU A 90 -13.37 2.67 -12.17
N GLN A 91 -14.44 1.95 -11.79
CA GLN A 91 -14.57 0.52 -12.03
C GLN A 91 -14.53 0.21 -13.53
N GLU A 92 -15.31 0.93 -14.34
CA GLU A 92 -15.28 0.80 -15.80
C GLU A 92 -13.88 1.10 -16.37
N ALA A 93 -13.18 2.12 -15.86
CA ALA A 93 -11.84 2.46 -16.31
C ALA A 93 -10.82 1.35 -16.00
N LEU A 94 -10.97 0.67 -14.87
CA LEU A 94 -10.14 -0.47 -14.49
C LEU A 94 -10.47 -1.70 -15.36
N GLU A 95 -11.74 -2.12 -15.39
CA GLU A 95 -12.20 -3.31 -16.08
C GLU A 95 -11.98 -3.25 -17.60
N SER A 96 -12.11 -2.07 -18.21
CA SER A 96 -11.88 -1.87 -19.64
C SER A 96 -10.39 -1.77 -20.03
N GLY A 97 -9.47 -1.75 -19.07
CA GLY A 97 -8.04 -1.58 -19.30
C GLY A 97 -7.62 -0.13 -19.64
N LYS A 98 -8.54 0.83 -19.62
CA LYS A 98 -8.24 2.25 -19.87
C LYS A 98 -7.28 2.82 -18.82
N ALA A 99 -7.40 2.41 -17.57
CA ALA A 99 -6.52 2.85 -16.49
C ALA A 99 -5.07 2.42 -16.74
N LEU A 100 -4.86 1.14 -17.07
CA LEU A 100 -3.54 0.61 -17.44
C LEU A 100 -2.97 1.27 -18.70
N ALA A 101 -3.81 1.47 -19.73
CA ALA A 101 -3.40 2.16 -20.96
C ALA A 101 -2.94 3.60 -20.68
N LYS A 102 -3.62 4.32 -19.78
CA LYS A 102 -3.23 5.66 -19.36
C LYS A 102 -1.93 5.67 -18.57
N PHE A 103 -1.71 4.67 -17.71
CA PHE A 103 -0.45 4.51 -16.99
C PHE A 103 0.73 4.25 -17.95
N LYS A 104 0.52 3.41 -18.96
CA LYS A 104 1.50 3.15 -20.03
C LYS A 104 1.88 4.43 -20.80
N GLU A 105 0.89 5.24 -21.17
CA GLU A 105 1.10 6.54 -21.80
C GLU A 105 1.89 7.50 -20.88
N MET A 106 1.56 7.53 -19.59
CA MET A 106 2.26 8.36 -18.59
C MET A 106 3.73 7.99 -18.46
N ILE A 107 4.06 6.69 -18.46
CA ILE A 107 5.45 6.19 -18.44
C ILE A 107 6.19 6.66 -19.69
N GLN A 108 5.61 6.44 -20.87
CA GLN A 108 6.23 6.79 -22.15
C GLN A 108 6.48 8.30 -22.27
N ASN A 109 5.52 9.13 -21.86
CA ASN A 109 5.62 10.59 -21.93
C ASN A 109 6.69 11.17 -21.00
N GLN A 110 7.14 10.42 -19.99
CA GLN A 110 8.21 10.80 -19.08
C GLN A 110 9.54 10.07 -19.38
N GLY A 111 9.63 9.36 -20.52
CA GLY A 111 10.86 8.72 -20.99
C GLY A 111 11.16 7.34 -20.40
N GLY A 112 10.20 6.72 -19.70
CA GLY A 112 10.33 5.35 -19.22
C GLY A 112 10.05 4.30 -20.31
N ASP A 113 10.35 3.03 -20.02
CA ASP A 113 10.00 1.88 -20.88
C ASP A 113 8.54 1.46 -20.62
N PRO A 114 7.59 1.78 -21.52
CA PRO A 114 6.19 1.42 -21.32
C PRO A 114 5.95 -0.09 -21.45
N THR A 115 6.92 -0.88 -21.94
CA THR A 115 6.77 -2.34 -22.08
C THR A 115 6.82 -3.08 -20.75
N ILE A 116 7.13 -2.35 -19.66
CA ILE A 116 7.13 -2.92 -18.32
C ILE A 116 5.73 -3.30 -17.84
N VAL A 117 4.68 -2.66 -18.38
CA VAL A 117 3.30 -2.96 -17.94
C VAL A 117 2.82 -4.34 -18.40
N GLU A 118 3.44 -4.93 -19.42
CA GLU A 118 3.15 -6.29 -19.87
C GLU A 118 3.91 -7.37 -19.09
N GLN A 119 5.05 -7.01 -18.51
CA GLN A 119 5.95 -7.92 -17.78
C GLN A 119 6.56 -7.20 -16.56
N PRO A 120 5.72 -6.81 -15.58
CA PRO A 120 6.14 -5.98 -14.45
C PRO A 120 7.22 -6.67 -13.60
N GLU A 121 7.27 -8.00 -13.56
CA GLU A 121 8.27 -8.77 -12.84
C GLU A 121 9.72 -8.48 -13.29
N ARG A 122 9.93 -7.94 -14.50
CA ARG A 122 11.26 -7.58 -15.02
C ARG A 122 12.00 -6.55 -14.15
N ILE A 123 11.28 -5.74 -13.36
CA ILE A 123 11.90 -4.77 -12.44
C ILE A 123 12.18 -5.34 -11.03
N LEU A 124 11.81 -6.59 -10.76
CA LEU A 124 12.16 -7.30 -9.54
C LEU A 124 13.56 -7.91 -9.67
N THR A 125 14.57 -7.18 -9.18
CA THR A 125 15.99 -7.48 -9.46
C THR A 125 16.81 -7.80 -8.21
N ALA A 126 16.17 -8.05 -7.06
CA ALA A 126 16.86 -8.44 -5.84
C ALA A 126 17.60 -9.76 -6.04
N ARG A 127 18.83 -9.84 -5.54
CA ARG A 127 19.69 -11.05 -5.65
C ARG A 127 19.17 -12.22 -4.83
N TYR A 128 18.49 -11.95 -3.72
CA TYR A 128 18.01 -12.95 -2.78
C TYR A 128 16.55 -12.72 -2.43
N THR A 129 15.79 -13.82 -2.43
CA THR A 129 14.42 -13.89 -1.92
C THR A 129 14.37 -14.91 -0.79
N MET A 130 13.81 -14.54 0.35
CA MET A 130 13.73 -15.39 1.54
C MET A 130 12.33 -15.35 2.13
N GLU A 131 11.78 -16.51 2.43
CA GLU A 131 10.48 -16.60 3.10
C GLU A 131 10.62 -16.38 4.61
N LEU A 132 9.63 -15.74 5.22
CA LEU A 132 9.50 -15.62 6.67
C LEU A 132 8.41 -16.59 7.17
N PRO A 133 8.76 -17.83 7.56
CA PRO A 133 7.76 -18.82 7.97
C PRO A 133 7.13 -18.47 9.33
N ALA A 134 5.84 -18.74 9.47
CA ALA A 134 5.10 -18.62 10.72
C ALA A 134 5.64 -19.60 11.78
N LYS A 135 5.93 -19.11 12.98
CA LYS A 135 6.46 -19.93 14.09
C LYS A 135 5.41 -20.85 14.73
N GLN A 136 4.13 -20.52 14.54
CA GLN A 136 2.98 -21.26 15.05
C GLN A 136 1.79 -21.10 14.11
N SER A 137 0.81 -22.00 14.23
CA SER A 137 -0.48 -21.86 13.54
C SER A 137 -1.41 -20.93 14.33
N GLY A 138 -2.34 -20.26 13.64
CA GLY A 138 -3.36 -19.41 14.26
C GLY A 138 -3.91 -18.38 13.27
N VAL A 139 -4.28 -17.22 13.78
CA VAL A 139 -4.73 -16.06 12.99
C VAL A 139 -3.75 -14.92 13.19
N VAL A 140 -3.34 -14.25 12.11
CA VAL A 140 -2.51 -13.04 12.21
C VAL A 140 -3.31 -11.96 12.94
N SER A 141 -2.90 -11.65 14.16
CA SER A 141 -3.64 -10.76 15.05
C SER A 141 -3.14 -9.34 15.05
N LYS A 142 -1.92 -9.12 14.57
CA LYS A 142 -1.30 -7.80 14.50
C LYS A 142 -0.14 -7.81 13.53
N ILE A 143 -0.03 -6.72 12.77
CA ILE A 143 1.13 -6.35 11.98
C ILE A 143 1.41 -4.89 12.33
N VAL A 144 2.62 -4.51 12.71
CA VAL A 144 2.94 -3.10 13.02
C VAL A 144 3.52 -2.41 11.79
N ALA A 145 2.67 -1.72 11.01
CA ALA A 145 3.04 -1.14 9.71
C ALA A 145 4.34 -0.31 9.72
N ASN A 146 4.50 0.55 10.74
CA ASN A 146 5.70 1.37 10.90
C ASN A 146 6.99 0.55 10.99
N GLU A 147 6.95 -0.57 11.71
CA GLU A 147 8.12 -1.41 11.94
C GLU A 147 8.45 -2.25 10.72
N LEU A 148 7.44 -2.63 9.91
CA LEU A 148 7.67 -3.23 8.60
C LEU A 148 8.30 -2.24 7.61
N GLY A 149 7.88 -0.96 7.66
CA GLY A 149 8.54 0.11 6.90
C GLY A 149 10.01 0.30 7.32
N ILE A 150 10.31 0.25 8.62
CA ILE A 150 11.69 0.26 9.13
C ILE A 150 12.46 -0.98 8.67
N ALA A 151 11.84 -2.16 8.70
CA ALA A 151 12.45 -3.40 8.21
C ALA A 151 12.81 -3.31 6.72
N ALA A 152 11.92 -2.76 5.88
CA ALA A 152 12.20 -2.50 4.47
C ALA A 152 13.34 -1.46 4.28
N MET A 153 13.34 -0.38 5.07
CA MET A 153 14.43 0.60 5.06
C MET A 153 15.78 -0.02 5.48
N MET A 154 15.79 -0.96 6.43
CA MET A 154 17.00 -1.69 6.83
C MET A 154 17.56 -2.56 5.71
N LEU A 155 16.72 -3.03 4.77
CA LEU A 155 17.15 -3.74 3.57
C LEU A 155 17.73 -2.81 2.49
N GLY A 156 17.46 -1.50 2.57
CA GLY A 156 17.88 -0.49 1.59
C GLY A 156 16.73 0.18 0.83
N ALA A 157 15.47 -0.18 1.11
CA ALA A 157 14.31 0.36 0.40
C ALA A 157 14.00 1.83 0.72
N GLY A 158 14.72 2.43 1.67
CA GLY A 158 14.51 3.80 2.11
C GLY A 158 15.80 4.41 2.64
N ARG A 159 15.74 5.73 2.85
CA ARG A 159 16.87 6.53 3.30
C ARG A 159 16.90 6.67 4.81
N LYS A 160 18.06 6.49 5.45
CA LYS A 160 18.26 6.87 6.87
C LYS A 160 18.66 8.34 6.96
N THR A 161 19.52 8.79 6.04
CA THR A 161 19.92 10.20 5.86
C THR A 161 19.49 10.70 4.49
N LYS A 162 19.39 12.02 4.32
CA LYS A 162 18.94 12.62 3.05
C LYS A 162 19.86 12.23 1.87
N GLU A 163 21.13 11.98 2.17
CA GLU A 163 22.21 11.70 1.23
C GLU A 163 22.32 10.21 0.85
N ASP A 164 21.61 9.31 1.54
CA ASP A 164 21.69 7.87 1.25
C ASP A 164 21.08 7.54 -0.12
N ASP A 165 21.71 6.61 -0.83
CA ASP A 165 21.12 5.98 -2.02
C ASP A 165 20.03 4.99 -1.61
N ILE A 166 19.04 4.79 -2.49
CA ILE A 166 17.99 3.79 -2.32
C ILE A 166 18.30 2.60 -3.21
N ASP A 167 18.19 1.40 -2.65
CA ASP A 167 18.08 0.18 -3.43
C ASP A 167 16.62 -0.05 -3.80
N HIS A 168 16.28 0.12 -5.08
CA HIS A 168 14.89 -0.02 -5.52
C HIS A 168 14.42 -1.48 -5.62
N ALA A 169 15.34 -2.44 -5.59
CA ALA A 169 15.04 -3.85 -5.80
C ALA A 169 14.58 -4.57 -4.52
N VAL A 170 14.93 -4.04 -3.36
CA VAL A 170 14.71 -4.66 -2.05
C VAL A 170 13.40 -4.23 -1.40
N GLY A 171 12.93 -5.01 -0.43
CA GLY A 171 11.69 -4.75 0.29
C GLY A 171 11.01 -6.02 0.79
N LEU A 172 9.70 -5.93 1.05
CA LEU A 172 8.88 -7.00 1.59
C LEU A 172 7.64 -7.18 0.72
N LYS A 173 7.18 -8.43 0.54
CA LYS A 173 5.86 -8.75 -0.01
C LYS A 173 5.10 -9.61 1.00
N LEU A 174 4.02 -9.08 1.58
CA LEU A 174 3.15 -9.77 2.51
C LEU A 174 2.34 -10.85 1.81
N HIS A 175 2.14 -11.99 2.48
CA HIS A 175 1.23 -13.05 2.04
C HIS A 175 0.03 -13.20 2.97
N LYS A 176 0.06 -12.50 4.11
CA LYS A 176 -0.96 -12.54 5.16
C LYS A 176 -1.20 -11.14 5.69
N LYS A 177 -2.47 -10.81 5.87
CA LYS A 177 -2.98 -9.60 6.51
C LYS A 177 -3.60 -9.93 7.86
N ILE A 178 -3.91 -8.92 8.66
CA ILE A 178 -4.62 -9.09 9.93
C ILE A 178 -5.96 -9.79 9.67
N GLY A 179 -6.27 -10.81 10.46
CA GLY A 179 -7.47 -11.64 10.31
C GLY A 179 -7.29 -12.88 9.43
N ASP A 180 -6.17 -13.02 8.73
CA ASP A 180 -5.91 -14.21 7.92
C ASP A 180 -5.41 -15.38 8.78
N THR A 181 -5.84 -16.58 8.42
CA THR A 181 -5.35 -17.82 9.05
C THR A 181 -3.99 -18.20 8.47
N VAL A 182 -3.15 -18.80 9.31
CA VAL A 182 -1.81 -19.27 8.94
C VAL A 182 -1.47 -20.57 9.66
N THR A 183 -0.73 -21.44 8.98
CA THR A 183 -0.20 -22.69 9.54
C THR A 183 1.27 -22.53 9.91
N LYS A 184 1.74 -23.18 10.98
CA LYS A 184 3.17 -23.24 11.31
C LYS A 184 3.99 -23.67 10.09
N GLY A 185 4.99 -22.87 9.73
CA GLY A 185 5.86 -23.09 8.57
C GLY A 185 5.37 -22.45 7.27
N GLU A 186 4.10 -22.04 7.18
CA GLU A 186 3.58 -21.25 6.06
C GLU A 186 4.22 -19.87 6.05
N SER A 187 4.51 -19.31 4.87
CA SER A 187 5.15 -18.01 4.79
C SER A 187 4.19 -16.87 5.14
N LEU A 188 4.65 -15.98 6.01
CA LEU A 188 3.94 -14.74 6.35
C LEU A 188 4.20 -13.65 5.29
N LEU A 189 5.43 -13.63 4.75
CA LEU A 189 5.90 -12.67 3.75
C LEU A 189 7.18 -13.18 3.08
N THR A 190 7.47 -12.66 1.89
CA THR A 190 8.77 -12.80 1.22
C THR A 190 9.61 -11.54 1.45
N ILE A 191 10.90 -11.74 1.76
CA ILE A 191 11.91 -10.69 1.92
C ILE A 191 12.77 -10.64 0.66
N TYR A 192 12.84 -9.48 0.01
CA TYR A 192 13.70 -9.20 -1.14
C TYR A 192 14.93 -8.43 -0.67
N SER A 193 16.12 -8.97 -0.91
CA SER A 193 17.38 -8.42 -0.40
C SER A 193 18.52 -8.56 -1.40
N ASN A 194 19.48 -7.63 -1.35
CA ASN A 194 20.76 -7.75 -2.05
C ASN A 194 21.91 -8.22 -1.15
N ASP A 195 21.64 -8.41 0.14
CA ASP A 195 22.53 -8.97 1.15
C ASP A 195 21.98 -10.29 1.73
N LYS A 196 22.89 -11.21 2.10
CA LYS A 196 22.52 -12.47 2.76
C LYS A 196 22.30 -12.33 4.26
N GLU A 197 23.02 -11.42 4.90
CA GLU A 197 23.00 -11.23 6.35
C GLU A 197 21.87 -10.27 6.75
N ILE A 198 20.67 -10.80 6.94
CA ILE A 198 19.46 -10.03 7.27
C ILE A 198 18.85 -10.41 8.63
N SER A 199 19.63 -11.00 9.53
CA SER A 199 19.16 -11.51 10.83
C SER A 199 18.41 -10.45 11.65
N SER A 200 18.91 -9.21 11.70
CA SER A 200 18.25 -8.11 12.40
C SER A 200 16.91 -7.72 11.79
N VAL A 201 16.74 -7.87 10.46
CA VAL A 201 15.47 -7.62 9.77
C VAL A 201 14.46 -8.71 10.14
N ILE A 202 14.89 -9.98 10.10
CA ILE A 202 14.06 -11.14 10.49
C ILE A 202 13.59 -11.01 11.95
N GLU A 203 14.48 -10.64 12.87
CA GLU A 203 14.15 -10.40 14.28
C GLU A 203 13.11 -9.29 14.45
N LEU A 204 13.29 -8.16 13.73
CA LEU A 204 12.34 -7.04 13.77
C LEU A 204 10.96 -7.45 13.24
N LEU A 205 10.90 -8.23 12.16
CA LEU A 205 9.65 -8.72 11.59
C LEU A 205 8.91 -9.65 12.56
N TYR A 206 9.60 -10.64 13.15
CA TYR A 206 8.98 -11.54 14.13
C TYR A 206 8.50 -10.82 15.39
N LYS A 207 9.15 -9.72 15.78
CA LYS A 207 8.71 -8.91 16.93
C LYS A 207 7.40 -8.16 16.65
N ASN A 208 7.08 -7.92 15.38
CA ASN A 208 6.02 -7.01 14.95
C ASN A 208 4.90 -7.67 14.13
N ILE A 209 4.97 -8.99 13.97
CA ILE A 209 3.87 -9.82 13.45
C ILE A 209 3.47 -10.80 14.56
N GLU A 210 2.25 -10.65 15.06
CA GLU A 210 1.72 -11.49 16.13
C GLU A 210 0.66 -12.46 15.56
N ILE A 211 0.69 -13.70 16.03
CA ILE A 211 -0.29 -14.74 15.69
C ILE A 211 -1.04 -15.11 16.97
N GLY A 212 -2.35 -14.94 16.97
CA GLY A 212 -3.25 -15.24 18.08
C GLY A 212 -4.32 -16.28 17.73
N GLU A 213 -5.29 -16.45 18.62
CA GLU A 213 -6.41 -17.38 18.42
C GLU A 213 -7.46 -16.84 17.43
N SER A 214 -7.68 -15.53 17.43
CA SER A 214 -8.61 -14.84 16.54
C SER A 214 -8.22 -13.38 16.37
N ALA A 215 -8.70 -12.76 15.28
CA ALA A 215 -8.55 -11.35 15.01
C ALA A 215 -9.69 -10.88 14.10
N MET A 216 -10.07 -9.60 14.21
CA MET A 216 -11.00 -8.98 13.26
C MET A 216 -10.20 -8.19 12.23
N LYS A 217 -10.58 -8.32 10.95
CA LYS A 217 -10.02 -7.47 9.90
C LYS A 217 -10.29 -6.00 10.25
N PRO A 218 -9.29 -5.11 10.19
CA PRO A 218 -9.50 -3.70 10.48
C PRO A 218 -10.44 -3.08 9.43
N THR A 219 -11.23 -2.10 9.86
CA THR A 219 -12.02 -1.29 8.94
C THR A 219 -11.10 -0.35 8.18
N LEU A 220 -11.02 -0.47 6.86
CA LEU A 220 -10.11 0.32 6.04
C LEU A 220 -10.44 1.83 6.04
N ILE A 221 -11.70 2.22 5.83
CA ILE A 221 -12.11 3.63 5.77
C ILE A 221 -12.94 3.94 7.01
N HIS A 222 -12.41 4.79 7.89
CA HIS A 222 -13.07 5.16 9.14
C HIS A 222 -14.00 6.37 9.02
N ASP A 223 -13.65 7.34 8.19
CA ASP A 223 -14.38 8.61 8.07
C ASP A 223 -14.05 9.31 6.75
N ILE A 224 -14.98 10.13 6.24
CA ILE A 224 -14.77 11.00 5.09
C ILE A 224 -15.28 12.40 5.47
N ILE A 225 -14.37 13.37 5.46
CA ILE A 225 -14.65 14.76 5.85
C ILE A 225 -14.73 15.62 4.60
N THR A 226 -15.95 16.07 4.29
CA THR A 226 -16.24 16.97 3.16
C THR A 226 -16.42 18.44 3.59
N GLU A 227 -16.54 18.70 4.89
CA GLU A 227 -16.71 20.04 5.49
C GLU A 227 -15.88 20.21 6.76
#